data_AF-A0A7X5VDQ1-F1
#
_entry.id   AF-A0A7X5VDQ1-F1
#
_cell.length_a   1.000
_cell.length_b   1.000
_cell.length_c   1.000
_cell.angle_alpha   90.00
_cell.angle_beta   90.00
_cell.angle_gamma   90.00
#
_symmetry.space_group_name_H-M   'P 1'
#
loop_
_entity.id
_entity.type
_entity.pdbx_description
1 polymer ?
#
loop_
_entity_poly.entity_id
_entity_poly.type
_entity_poly.pdbx_seq_one_letter_code
_entity_poly.pdbx_strand_id
1 'polypeptide(L)'
;MTEGAAAVPVAAERLGPGQFLLHVDCLQAGMAFSVEGRTFTLVSKPVALSELNYLVTVHETEGPDVGRQLTVQLHLGPRRS
;
A
#
# COMPACT_ATOMS: atom_id res chain seq x y z
N MET A 1 -26.54 3.94 7.95
CA MET A 1 -25.24 3.24 8.04
C MET A 1 -24.89 2.85 6.63
N THR A 2 -24.16 3.71 5.93
CA THR A 2 -23.77 3.42 4.55
C THR A 2 -22.67 2.37 4.66
N GLU A 3 -22.97 1.12 4.29
CA GLU A 3 -21.95 0.13 3.97
C GLU A 3 -21.00 0.79 2.99
N GLY A 4 -19.84 1.21 3.48
CA GLY A 4 -18.78 1.73 2.65
C GLY A 4 -18.39 0.60 1.74
N ALA A 5 -18.71 0.71 0.45
CA ALA A 5 -18.20 -0.20 -0.56
C ALA A 5 -16.69 -0.30 -0.33
N ALA A 6 -16.22 -1.47 0.09
CA ALA A 6 -14.81 -1.68 0.35
C ALA A 6 -14.08 -1.38 -0.98
N ALA A 7 -13.27 -0.32 -0.98
CA ALA A 7 -12.52 0.05 -2.17
C ALA A 7 -11.62 -1.13 -2.55
N VAL A 8 -11.66 -1.54 -3.82
CA VAL A 8 -10.83 -2.64 -4.33
C VAL A 8 -9.35 -2.28 -4.08
N PRO A 9 -8.55 -3.12 -3.41
CA PRO A 9 -7.14 -2.84 -3.17
C PRO A 9 -6.39 -2.63 -4.48
N VAL A 10 -5.44 -1.70 -4.47
CA VAL A 10 -4.55 -1.45 -5.60
C VAL A 10 -3.55 -2.59 -5.76
N ALA A 11 -3.45 -3.18 -6.94
CA ALA A 11 -2.42 -4.18 -7.21
C ALA A 11 -1.02 -3.55 -7.13
N ALA A 12 -0.12 -4.20 -6.40
CA ALA A 12 1.26 -3.78 -6.21
C ALA A 12 2.24 -4.88 -6.63
N GLU A 13 3.43 -4.46 -7.03
CA GLU A 13 4.54 -5.35 -7.35
C GLU A 13 5.59 -5.30 -6.25
N ARG A 14 6.21 -6.44 -5.91
CA ARG A 14 7.32 -6.50 -4.98
C ARG A 14 8.63 -6.18 -5.71
N LEU A 15 9.32 -5.12 -5.27
CA LEU A 15 10.66 -4.76 -5.78
C LEU A 15 11.78 -5.39 -4.94
N GLY A 16 11.51 -5.65 -3.66
CA GLY A 16 12.48 -6.23 -2.73
C GLY A 16 11.89 -6.43 -1.32
N PRO A 17 12.72 -6.80 -0.33
CA PRO A 17 12.28 -6.91 1.06
C PRO A 17 11.72 -5.56 1.57
N GLY A 18 10.41 -5.52 1.88
CA GLY A 18 9.74 -4.32 2.37
C GLY A 18 9.60 -3.18 1.35
N GLN A 19 9.79 -3.46 0.06
CA GLN A 19 9.71 -2.46 -1.01
C GLN A 19 8.71 -2.88 -2.07
N PHE A 20 7.77 -2.00 -2.38
CA PHE A 20 6.68 -2.26 -3.32
C PHE A 20 6.51 -1.12 -4.33
N LEU A 21 6.00 -1.45 -5.52
CA LEU A 21 5.62 -0.51 -6.58
C LEU A 21 4.10 -0.47 -6.70
N LEU A 22 3.52 0.72 -6.65
CA LEU A 22 2.09 0.96 -6.87
C LEU A 22 1.92 1.87 -8.10
N HIS A 23 1.02 1.47 -9.00
CA HIS A 23 0.68 2.24 -10.19
C HIS A 23 -0.42 3.27 -9.91
N VAL A 24 -0.09 4.27 -9.09
CA VAL A 24 -1.01 5.31 -8.62
C VAL A 24 -0.38 6.68 -8.61
N ASP A 25 -1.21 7.71 -8.78
CA ASP A 25 -0.77 9.10 -8.87
C ASP A 25 -0.48 9.72 -7.49
N CYS A 26 -1.08 9.18 -6.42
CA CYS A 26 -0.87 9.66 -5.05
C CYS A 26 -1.10 8.56 -3.99
N LEU A 27 -0.47 8.74 -2.83
CA LEU A 27 -0.67 7.90 -1.65
C LEU A 27 -1.45 8.66 -0.57
N GLN A 28 -2.38 7.96 0.07
CA GLN A 28 -3.16 8.49 1.19
C GLN A 28 -3.30 7.43 2.29
N ALA A 29 -3.38 7.88 3.54
CA ALA A 29 -3.72 7.00 4.65
C ALA A 29 -5.12 6.41 4.44
N GLY A 30 -5.32 5.15 4.81
CA GLY A 30 -6.53 4.37 4.55
C GLY A 30 -6.54 3.67 3.18
N MET A 31 -5.60 3.97 2.29
CA MET A 31 -5.48 3.28 1.01
C MET A 31 -5.04 1.83 1.23
N ALA A 32 -5.69 0.90 0.51
CA ALA A 32 -5.31 -0.50 0.51
C ALA A 32 -4.57 -0.87 -0.77
N PHE A 33 -3.57 -1.75 -0.66
CA PHE A 33 -2.92 -2.39 -1.80
C PHE A 33 -2.75 -3.89 -1.56
N SER A 34 -2.66 -4.66 -2.63
CA SER A 34 -2.47 -6.10 -2.58
C SER A 34 -1.22 -6.52 -3.35
N VAL A 35 -0.50 -7.50 -2.81
CA VAL A 35 0.71 -8.07 -3.41
C VAL A 35 0.81 -9.53 -3.01
N GLU A 36 1.03 -10.42 -3.99
CA GLU A 36 1.27 -11.86 -3.74
C GLU A 36 0.20 -12.53 -2.86
N GLY A 37 -1.08 -12.14 -3.01
CA GLY A 37 -2.20 -12.70 -2.23
C GLY A 37 -2.32 -12.16 -0.80
N ARG A 38 -1.59 -11.08 -0.47
CA ARG A 38 -1.73 -10.34 0.79
C ARG A 38 -2.33 -8.97 0.53
N THR A 39 -3.07 -8.44 1.49
CA THR A 39 -3.65 -7.08 1.45
C THR A 39 -3.14 -6.27 2.62
N PHE A 40 -2.69 -5.06 2.34
CA PHE A 40 -2.16 -4.10 3.29
C PHE A 40 -2.92 -2.80 3.22
N THR A 41 -3.19 -2.19 4.37
CA THR A 41 -3.76 -0.84 4.46
C THR A 41 -2.73 0.14 5.00
N LEU A 42 -2.57 1.29 4.35
CA LEU A 42 -1.72 2.38 4.82
C LEU A 42 -2.34 2.98 6.09
N VAL A 43 -1.63 2.94 7.22
CA VAL A 43 -2.10 3.45 8.51
C VAL A 43 -1.38 4.72 8.97
N SER A 44 -0.32 5.12 8.25
CA SER A 44 0.38 6.37 8.52
C SER A 44 0.32 7.34 7.35
N LYS A 45 0.62 8.61 7.63
CA LYS A 45 0.85 9.61 6.59
C LYS A 45 2.14 9.26 5.84
N PRO A 46 2.13 9.20 4.49
CA PRO A 46 3.35 8.95 3.71
C PRO A 46 4.42 10.00 3.96
N VAL A 47 5.65 9.54 4.19
CA VAL A 47 6.84 10.39 4.33
C VAL A 47 7.65 10.26 3.05
N ALA A 48 7.77 11.34 2.29
CA ALA A 48 8.56 11.35 1.05
C ALA A 48 10.05 11.15 1.36
N LEU A 49 10.65 10.15 0.74
CA LEU A 49 12.11 9.94 0.67
C LEU A 49 12.68 10.58 -0.60
N SER A 50 11.91 10.55 -1.69
CA SER A 50 12.14 11.29 -2.93
C SER A 50 10.80 11.62 -3.58
N GLU A 51 10.81 12.16 -4.81
CA GLU A 51 9.60 12.53 -5.56
C GLU A 51 8.61 11.37 -5.72
N LEU A 52 9.09 10.14 -5.91
CA LEU A 52 8.24 8.96 -6.16
C LEU A 52 8.38 7.87 -5.09
N ASN A 53 9.23 8.08 -4.08
CA ASN A 53 9.51 7.06 -3.06
C ASN A 53 9.06 7.55 -1.70
N TYR A 54 8.29 6.72 -1.00
CA TYR A 54 7.68 7.08 0.28
C TYR A 54 7.92 5.98 1.30
N LEU A 55 8.19 6.38 2.53
CA LEU A 55 8.14 5.50 3.70
C LEU A 55 6.74 5.57 4.31
N VAL A 56 6.13 4.41 4.54
CA VAL A 56 4.79 4.30 5.14
C VAL A 56 4.76 3.17 6.16
N THR A 57 3.83 3.27 7.10
CA THR A 57 3.44 2.14 7.96
C THR A 57 2.16 1.56 7.41
N VAL A 58 2.16 0.25 7.24
CA VAL A 58 1.03 -0.53 6.74
C VAL A 58 0.60 -1.55 7.77
N HIS A 59 -0.66 -1.92 7.72
CA HIS A 59 -1.26 -3.00 8.50
C HIS A 59 -1.72 -4.09 7.53
N GLU A 60 -1.27 -5.33 7.74
CA GLU A 60 -1.77 -6.48 6.97
C GLU A 60 -3.22 -6.77 7.40
N THR A 61 -4.15 -6.58 6.47
CA THR A 61 -5.59 -6.82 6.65
C THR A 61 -6.04 -8.15 6.06
N GLU A 62 -5.24 -8.74 5.17
CA GLU A 62 -5.45 -10.09 4.63
C GLU A 62 -4.11 -10.77 4.35
N GLY A 63 -3.98 -12.05 4.73
CA GLY A 63 -2.75 -12.82 4.58
C GLY A 63 -2.38 -13.61 5.85
N PRO A 64 -1.22 -14.27 5.87
CA PRO A 64 -0.80 -15.09 7.00
C PRO A 64 -0.36 -14.27 8.23
N ASP A 65 -0.03 -12.99 8.07
CA ASP A 65 0.43 -12.10 9.14
C ASP A 65 -0.64 -11.03 9.50
N VAL A 66 -1.93 -11.31 9.29
CA VAL A 66 -3.04 -10.37 9.60
C VAL A 66 -2.92 -9.82 11.02
N GLY A 67 -3.11 -8.50 11.17
CA GLY A 67 -2.91 -7.81 12.44
C GLY A 67 -1.53 -7.17 12.59
N ARG A 68 -0.54 -7.62 11.80
CA ARG A 68 0.82 -7.11 11.88
C ARG A 68 0.96 -5.74 11.23
N GLN A 69 1.70 -4.86 11.89
CA GLN A 69 2.15 -3.59 11.32
C GLN A 69 3.60 -3.66 10.86
N LEU A 70 3.88 -3.04 9.72
CA LEU A 70 5.19 -3.03 9.08
C LEU A 70 5.48 -1.64 8.54
N THR A 71 6.74 -1.20 8.63
CA THR A 71 7.21 -0.03 7.89
C THR A 71 7.81 -0.50 6.57
N VAL A 72 7.33 0.07 5.47
CA VAL A 72 7.68 -0.35 4.09
C VAL A 72 7.93 0.88 3.23
N GLN A 73 8.66 0.69 2.14
CA GLN A 73 8.86 1.71 1.12
C GLN A 73 7.93 1.45 -0.06
N LEU A 74 7.13 2.45 -0.43
CA LEU A 74 6.30 2.43 -1.62
C LEU A 74 6.90 3.34 -2.69
N HIS A 75 7.02 2.79 -3.89
CA HIS A 75 7.41 3.50 -5.10
C HIS A 75 6.15 3.76 -5.92
N LEU A 76 6.02 4.97 -6.45
CA LEU A 76 4.94 5.32 -7.37
C LEU A 76 5.39 5.15 -8.81
N GLY A 77 4.62 4.38 -9.57
CA GLY A 77 4.80 4.15 -11.00
C GLY A 77 3.65 4.74 -11.81
N PRO A 78 3.87 5.02 -13.11
CA PRO A 78 2.81 5.54 -13.97
C PRO A 78 1.63 4.57 -14.01
N ARG A 79 0.42 5.09 -13.92
CA ARG A 79 -0.81 4.30 -13.98
C ARG A 79 -0.89 3.63 -15.36
N ARG A 80 -0.87 2.29 -15.40
CA ARG A 80 -1.11 1.56 -16.65
C ARG A 80 -2.61 1.60 -16.93
N SER A 81 -3.01 2.48 -17.85
CA SER A 81 -4.37 2.58 -18.41
C SER A 81 -4.74 1.37 -19.24
#